data_AF-X5J679-F1
#
_entry.id   AF-X5J679-F1
#
_cell.length_a   1.000
_cell.length_b   1.000
_cell.length_c   1.000
_cell.angle_alpha   90.00
_cell.angle_beta   90.00
_cell.angle_gamma   90.00
#
_symmetry.space_group_name_H-M   'P 1'
#
loop_
_entity.id
_entity.type
_entity.pdbx_description
1 polymer ?
#
loop_
_entity_poly.entity_id
_entity_poly.type
_entity_poly.pdbx_seq_one_letter_code
_entity_poly.pdbx_strand_id
1 'polypeptide(L)'
;MAKIVLVAVLALVALQGVVAKPKGKATQEKSALEELAANTQTLVNNVTQTLGIKELPDSKKIVEVLNTNTQNLANHVQEIVDKLKTEAKAHQGEVDNVIKQVQEKLSQTAAQLQQAAGPEATAKAKELKKNLDDGLKTAVAQVEKLVKAVEPDATKAKTDIQNAAQTLLNQIAEVSNNLQNQVKTIIAEHEKTHKH
;
A
#
# COMPACT_ATOMS: atom_id res chain seq x y z
N MET A 1 -47.42 6.06 17.95
CA MET A 1 -46.48 7.19 17.85
C MET A 1 -45.22 6.83 18.63
N ALA A 2 -44.05 6.95 17.97
CA ALA A 2 -42.69 7.03 18.54
C ALA A 2 -42.16 5.82 19.37
N LYS A 3 -40.87 5.42 19.38
CA LYS A 3 -39.66 5.58 18.54
C LYS A 3 -38.57 4.82 19.33
N ILE A 4 -37.71 4.06 18.62
CA ILE A 4 -36.23 4.00 18.76
C ILE A 4 -35.63 3.32 20.03
N VAL A 5 -35.06 2.11 19.85
CA VAL A 5 -33.61 1.75 19.79
C VAL A 5 -32.90 1.73 21.16
N LEU A 6 -32.40 0.55 21.57
CA LEU A 6 -30.96 0.24 21.74
C LEU A 6 -30.81 -1.17 22.33
N VAL A 7 -30.47 -2.17 21.51
CA VAL A 7 -29.96 -3.46 22.02
C VAL A 7 -28.64 -3.73 21.34
N ALA A 8 -27.59 -3.56 22.15
CA ALA A 8 -26.33 -4.30 22.17
C ALA A 8 -25.83 -4.86 20.82
N VAL A 9 -25.01 -4.08 20.13
CA VAL A 9 -24.00 -4.60 19.22
C VAL A 9 -22.85 -5.10 20.08
N LEU A 10 -22.86 -6.38 20.45
CA LEU A 10 -21.69 -7.08 20.95
C LEU A 10 -21.83 -8.58 20.64
N ALA A 11 -20.91 -9.02 19.77
CA ALA A 11 -20.41 -10.39 19.63
C ALA A 11 -21.40 -11.49 19.17
N LEU A 12 -21.13 -12.01 17.96
CA LEU A 12 -21.02 -13.44 17.61
C LEU A 12 -20.89 -13.51 16.09
N VAL A 13 -19.68 -13.71 15.56
CA VAL A 13 -19.24 -15.03 15.09
C VAL A 13 -20.37 -15.75 14.35
N ALA A 14 -20.66 -15.30 13.13
CA ALA A 14 -21.47 -16.04 12.18
C ALA A 14 -20.56 -16.61 11.09
N LEU A 15 -19.67 -17.52 11.51
CA LEU A 15 -19.14 -18.53 10.61
C LEU A 15 -20.02 -19.77 10.79
N GLN A 16 -20.54 -20.23 9.65
CA GLN A 16 -21.03 -21.58 9.34
C GLN A 16 -22.55 -21.85 9.41
N GLY A 17 -23.17 -21.81 8.23
CA GLY A 17 -23.76 -23.04 7.66
C GLY A 17 -25.28 -23.12 7.56
N VAL A 18 -25.85 -22.77 6.40
CA VAL A 18 -26.94 -23.55 5.76
C VAL A 18 -26.81 -23.44 4.23
N VAL A 19 -26.78 -24.59 3.56
CA VAL A 19 -26.74 -24.76 2.11
C VAL A 19 -28.18 -24.78 1.55
N ALA A 20 -28.49 -23.89 0.59
CA ALA A 20 -29.54 -24.10 -0.43
C ALA A 20 -29.34 -23.18 -1.67
N LYS A 21 -29.18 -23.78 -2.85
CA LYS A 21 -29.00 -23.19 -4.22
C LYS A 21 -30.33 -22.56 -4.75
N PRO A 22 -30.36 -21.67 -5.79
CA PRO A 22 -29.69 -21.86 -7.08
C PRO A 22 -29.13 -20.60 -7.81
N LYS A 23 -28.16 -20.85 -8.71
CA LYS A 23 -27.71 -20.06 -9.87
C LYS A 23 -28.24 -18.60 -9.98
N GLY A 24 -27.55 -17.69 -9.32
CA GLY A 24 -27.47 -16.27 -9.68
C GLY A 24 -26.01 -15.87 -9.52
N LYS A 25 -25.47 -15.09 -10.47
CA LYS A 25 -24.07 -14.65 -10.52
C LYS A 25 -23.51 -14.48 -9.10
N ALA A 26 -22.47 -15.23 -8.75
CA ALA A 26 -21.70 -14.95 -7.55
C ALA A 26 -21.25 -13.50 -7.68
N THR A 27 -21.92 -12.58 -6.98
CA THR A 27 -21.33 -11.31 -6.63
C THR A 27 -20.20 -11.73 -5.71
N GLN A 28 -19.02 -11.88 -6.31
CA GLN A 28 -17.77 -12.12 -5.65
C GLN A 28 -17.66 -11.01 -4.59
N GLU A 29 -17.98 -11.36 -3.34
CA GLU A 29 -17.68 -10.49 -2.21
C GLU A 29 -16.18 -10.27 -2.28
N LYS A 30 -15.76 -9.02 -2.54
CA LYS A 30 -14.34 -8.66 -2.57
C LYS A 30 -13.71 -9.18 -1.28
N SER A 31 -12.61 -9.92 -1.41
CA SER A 31 -11.83 -10.33 -0.25
C SER A 31 -11.39 -9.08 0.53
N ALA A 32 -11.27 -9.16 1.86
CA ALA A 32 -10.83 -8.04 2.70
C ALA A 32 -9.50 -7.42 2.21
N LEU A 33 -8.64 -8.25 1.60
CA LEU A 33 -7.40 -7.83 0.95
C LEU A 33 -7.62 -7.01 -0.34
N GLU A 34 -8.63 -7.33 -1.13
CA GLU A 34 -8.99 -6.57 -2.34
C GLU A 34 -9.67 -5.24 -2.00
N GLU A 35 -10.41 -5.19 -0.88
CA GLU A 35 -10.94 -3.94 -0.35
C GLU A 35 -9.80 -3.06 0.19
N LEU A 36 -8.87 -3.64 0.95
CA LEU A 36 -7.68 -2.93 1.42
C LEU A 36 -6.83 -2.41 0.26
N ALA A 37 -6.59 -3.24 -0.77
CA ALA A 37 -5.85 -2.82 -1.96
C ALA A 37 -6.53 -1.64 -2.67
N ALA A 38 -7.85 -1.67 -2.82
CA ALA A 38 -8.61 -0.58 -3.44
C ALA A 38 -8.60 0.71 -2.60
N ASN A 39 -8.68 0.58 -1.27
CA ASN A 39 -8.56 1.70 -0.35
C ASN A 39 -7.16 2.32 -0.42
N THR A 40 -6.12 1.50 -0.40
CA THR A 40 -4.73 1.93 -0.56
C THR A 40 -4.51 2.57 -1.94
N GLN A 41 -5.07 2.03 -3.01
CA GLN A 41 -5.01 2.62 -4.36
C GLN A 41 -5.63 4.02 -4.38
N THR A 42 -6.80 4.19 -3.74
CA THR A 42 -7.47 5.48 -3.61
C THR A 42 -6.59 6.47 -2.84
N LEU A 43 -5.96 6.01 -1.77
CA LEU A 43 -5.05 6.81 -0.96
C LEU A 43 -3.82 7.26 -1.76
N VAL A 44 -3.20 6.34 -2.51
CA VAL A 44 -2.07 6.64 -3.41
C VAL A 44 -2.49 7.67 -4.45
N ASN A 45 -3.67 7.54 -5.05
CA ASN A 45 -4.19 8.53 -6.01
C ASN A 45 -4.39 9.91 -5.35
N ASN A 46 -4.91 9.95 -4.12
CA ASN A 46 -5.08 11.21 -3.37
C ASN A 46 -3.72 11.87 -3.09
N VAL A 47 -2.69 11.08 -2.78
CA VAL A 47 -1.31 11.55 -2.66
C VAL A 47 -0.80 12.07 -3.99
N THR A 48 -0.95 11.32 -5.10
CA THR A 48 -0.57 11.78 -6.44
C THR A 48 -1.18 13.14 -6.76
N GLN A 49 -2.46 13.33 -6.44
CA GLN A 49 -3.16 14.60 -6.63
C GLN A 49 -2.63 15.70 -5.72
N THR A 50 -2.39 15.41 -4.44
CA THR A 50 -1.83 16.36 -3.46
C THR A 50 -0.42 16.80 -3.89
N LEU A 51 0.40 15.87 -4.35
CA LEU A 51 1.70 16.16 -4.94
C LEU A 51 1.58 16.85 -6.30
N GLY A 52 0.49 16.61 -7.03
CA GLY A 52 0.14 17.20 -8.33
C GLY A 52 -0.18 18.70 -8.30
N ILE A 53 -0.36 19.28 -7.11
CA ILE A 53 -0.64 20.70 -6.94
C ILE A 53 0.54 21.52 -7.50
N LYS A 54 0.23 22.43 -8.41
CA LYS A 54 1.18 23.23 -9.20
C LYS A 54 2.05 24.16 -8.34
N GLU A 55 1.63 24.39 -7.10
CA GLU A 55 2.26 25.25 -6.10
C GLU A 55 2.89 24.48 -4.94
N LEU A 56 3.40 23.27 -5.17
CA LEU A 56 4.29 22.68 -4.18
C LEU A 56 5.49 23.62 -3.97
N PRO A 57 5.68 24.18 -2.77
CA PRO A 57 6.83 25.03 -2.54
C PRO A 57 8.08 24.17 -2.72
N ASP A 58 9.00 24.59 -3.61
CA ASP A 58 10.33 24.00 -3.82
C ASP A 58 11.24 24.32 -2.62
N SER A 59 10.73 24.00 -1.44
CA SER A 59 11.35 24.23 -0.15
C SER A 59 12.14 23.00 0.25
N LYS A 60 13.26 23.20 0.95
CA LYS A 60 14.03 22.10 1.55
C LYS A 60 13.14 21.15 2.37
N LYS A 61 12.10 21.68 3.03
CA LYS A 61 11.12 20.89 3.79
C LYS A 61 10.35 19.89 2.92
N ILE A 62 9.89 20.28 1.73
CA ILE A 62 9.19 19.35 0.81
C ILE A 62 10.14 18.28 0.30
N VAL A 63 11.37 18.65 -0.06
CA VAL A 63 12.40 17.68 -0.47
C VAL A 63 12.69 16.68 0.66
N GLU A 64 12.85 17.16 1.89
CA GLU A 64 13.11 16.33 3.06
C GLU A 64 11.95 15.37 3.35
N VAL A 65 10.72 15.88 3.38
CA VAL A 65 9.50 15.07 3.55
C VAL A 65 9.39 14.00 2.46
N LEU A 66 9.60 14.37 1.20
CA LEU A 66 9.58 13.41 0.09
C LEU A 66 10.70 12.37 0.23
N ASN A 67 11.91 12.80 0.60
CA ASN A 67 13.06 11.92 0.80
C ASN A 67 12.78 10.91 1.92
N THR A 68 12.33 11.36 3.09
CA THR A 68 11.99 10.50 4.23
C THR A 68 10.90 9.50 3.86
N ASN A 69 9.81 9.94 3.23
CA ASN A 69 8.72 9.03 2.86
C ASN A 69 9.14 8.05 1.75
N THR A 70 10.02 8.46 0.84
CA THR A 70 10.61 7.57 -0.19
C THR A 70 11.52 6.53 0.44
N GLN A 71 12.35 6.91 1.41
CA GLN A 71 13.18 5.97 2.17
C GLN A 71 12.33 4.99 2.99
N ASN A 72 11.30 5.49 3.68
CA ASN A 72 10.39 4.65 4.43
C ASN A 72 9.69 3.63 3.53
N LEU A 73 9.17 4.07 2.38
CA LEU A 73 8.59 3.15 1.41
C LEU A 73 9.60 2.11 0.93
N ALA A 74 10.82 2.54 0.59
CA ALA A 74 11.87 1.62 0.15
C ALA A 74 12.17 0.55 1.21
N ASN A 75 12.28 0.95 2.48
CA ASN A 75 12.54 0.05 3.59
C ASN A 75 11.38 -0.92 3.82
N HIS A 76 10.13 -0.45 3.78
CA HIS A 76 8.95 -1.31 3.92
C HIS A 76 8.85 -2.32 2.76
N VAL A 77 9.05 -1.86 1.53
CA VAL A 77 9.05 -2.75 0.36
C VAL A 77 10.18 -3.79 0.48
N GLN A 78 11.36 -3.39 0.93
CA GLN A 78 12.49 -4.29 1.15
C GLN A 78 12.21 -5.33 2.25
N GLU A 79 11.60 -4.92 3.37
CA GLU A 79 11.20 -5.85 4.45
C GLU A 79 10.25 -6.93 3.93
N ILE A 80 9.29 -6.55 3.09
CA ILE A 80 8.34 -7.49 2.48
C ILE A 80 9.03 -8.39 1.47
N VAL A 81 9.95 -7.86 0.65
CA VAL A 81 10.79 -8.66 -0.24
C VAL A 81 11.54 -9.74 0.54
N ASP A 82 12.11 -9.40 1.69
CA ASP A 82 12.86 -10.34 2.52
C ASP A 82 11.95 -11.40 3.18
N LYS A 83 10.73 -11.01 3.60
CA LYS A 83 9.70 -11.96 4.05
C LYS A 83 9.29 -12.92 2.93
N LEU A 84 8.96 -12.40 1.74
CA LEU A 84 8.58 -13.21 0.58
C LEU A 84 9.72 -14.15 0.16
N LYS A 85 10.97 -13.70 0.24
CA LYS A 85 12.15 -14.52 -0.05
C LYS A 85 12.34 -15.64 0.97
N THR A 86 12.02 -15.37 2.24
CA THR A 86 12.07 -16.37 3.32
C THR A 86 10.98 -17.42 3.12
N GLU A 87 9.76 -17.00 2.84
CA GLU A 87 8.64 -17.90 2.52
C GLU A 87 8.91 -18.71 1.24
N ALA A 88 9.45 -18.07 0.20
CA ALA A 88 9.83 -18.76 -1.03
C ALA A 88 10.94 -19.80 -0.79
N LYS A 89 11.81 -19.60 0.21
CA LYS A 89 12.80 -20.61 0.60
C LYS A 89 12.16 -21.74 1.42
N ALA A 90 11.23 -21.42 2.31
CA ALA A 90 10.55 -22.39 3.16
C ALA A 90 9.64 -23.34 2.37
N HIS A 91 9.07 -22.85 1.26
CA HIS A 91 8.16 -23.58 0.38
C HIS A 91 8.80 -23.99 -0.95
N GLN A 92 10.13 -24.17 -0.99
CA GLN A 92 10.90 -24.54 -2.19
C GLN A 92 10.29 -25.78 -2.89
N GLY A 93 9.61 -25.54 -4.02
CA GLY A 93 8.92 -26.56 -4.82
C GLY A 93 7.54 -26.11 -5.31
N GLU A 94 6.79 -25.40 -4.45
CA GLU A 94 5.43 -24.88 -4.74
C GLU A 94 5.40 -23.36 -5.00
N VAL A 95 6.55 -22.68 -4.88
CA VAL A 95 6.63 -21.24 -5.10
C VAL A 95 6.33 -20.91 -6.55
N ASP A 96 5.12 -20.40 -6.75
CA ASP A 96 4.63 -19.92 -8.02
C ASP A 96 5.58 -18.89 -8.63
N ASN A 97 5.79 -18.99 -9.94
CA ASN A 97 6.63 -18.06 -10.70
C ASN A 97 6.17 -16.60 -10.48
N VAL A 98 4.88 -16.40 -10.18
CA VAL A 98 4.32 -15.09 -9.84
C VAL A 98 4.91 -14.52 -8.55
N ILE A 99 5.14 -15.32 -7.51
CA ILE A 99 5.72 -14.84 -6.23
C ILE A 99 7.14 -14.36 -6.46
N LYS A 100 7.94 -15.09 -7.24
CA LYS A 100 9.30 -14.68 -7.62
C LYS A 100 9.30 -13.38 -8.41
N GLN A 101 8.41 -13.26 -9.41
CA GLN A 101 8.29 -12.03 -10.19
C GLN A 101 7.88 -10.83 -9.33
N VAL A 102 6.94 -11.01 -8.41
CA VAL A 102 6.54 -9.97 -7.45
C VAL A 102 7.72 -9.58 -6.56
N GLN A 103 8.44 -10.56 -6.00
CA GLN A 103 9.63 -10.32 -5.18
C GLN A 103 10.69 -9.52 -5.95
N GLU A 104 11.02 -9.91 -7.18
CA GLU A 104 11.98 -9.21 -8.01
C GLU A 104 11.53 -7.78 -8.33
N LYS A 105 10.25 -7.58 -8.66
CA LYS A 105 9.70 -6.26 -8.96
C LYS A 105 9.66 -5.34 -7.74
N LEU A 106 9.26 -5.86 -6.58
CA LEU A 106 9.31 -5.11 -5.32
C LEU A 106 10.76 -4.78 -4.94
N SER A 107 11.70 -5.71 -5.11
CA SER A 107 13.12 -5.47 -4.83
C SER A 107 13.72 -4.40 -5.75
N GLN A 108 13.41 -4.44 -7.05
CA GLN A 108 13.78 -3.38 -7.99
C GLN A 108 13.19 -2.03 -7.57
N THR A 109 11.92 -2.02 -7.14
CA THR A 109 11.24 -0.80 -6.68
C THR A 109 11.92 -0.24 -5.44
N ALA A 110 12.22 -1.07 -4.43
CA ALA A 110 12.94 -0.66 -3.23
C ALA A 110 14.32 -0.08 -3.56
N ALA A 111 15.09 -0.74 -4.42
CA ALA A 111 16.41 -0.26 -4.85
C ALA A 111 16.32 1.07 -5.59
N GLN A 112 15.35 1.24 -6.49
CA GLN A 112 15.11 2.51 -7.20
C GLN A 112 14.73 3.64 -6.23
N LEU A 113 13.86 3.35 -5.26
CA LEU A 113 13.45 4.31 -4.24
C LEU A 113 14.64 4.70 -3.33
N GLN A 114 15.47 3.74 -2.90
CA GLN A 114 16.68 4.00 -2.12
C GLN A 114 17.74 4.78 -2.91
N GLN A 115 17.89 4.51 -4.20
CA GLN A 115 18.81 5.28 -5.03
C GLN A 115 18.33 6.71 -5.25
N ALA A 116 17.01 6.88 -5.39
CA ALA A 116 16.39 8.19 -5.50
C ALA A 116 16.39 8.97 -4.19
N ALA A 117 16.34 8.27 -3.05
CA ALA A 117 16.20 8.85 -1.73
C ALA A 117 17.29 8.36 -0.76
N GLY A 118 18.19 9.24 -0.38
CA GLY A 118 19.41 8.91 0.34
C GLY A 118 20.02 10.13 1.02
N PRO A 119 20.82 9.95 2.08
CA PRO A 119 21.61 11.04 2.68
C PRO A 119 22.62 11.64 1.68
N GLU A 120 23.03 10.88 0.66
CA GLU A 120 23.88 11.32 -0.46
C GLU A 120 23.08 11.71 -1.72
N ALA A 121 21.75 11.59 -1.71
CA ALA A 121 20.92 11.85 -2.89
C ALA A 121 20.73 13.36 -3.11
N THR A 122 21.16 13.84 -4.28
CA THR A 122 20.92 15.22 -4.77
C THR A 122 19.60 15.35 -5.55
N ALA A 123 18.69 14.39 -5.36
CA ALA A 123 17.44 14.32 -6.13
C ALA A 123 16.53 15.53 -5.86
N LYS A 124 15.97 16.10 -6.92
CA LYS A 124 15.02 17.21 -6.81
C LYS A 124 13.67 16.70 -6.31
N ALA A 125 12.87 17.57 -5.66
CA ALA A 125 11.51 17.26 -5.23
C ALA A 125 10.66 16.61 -6.34
N LYS A 126 10.82 17.08 -7.59
CA LYS A 126 10.12 16.55 -8.76
C LYS A 126 10.48 15.09 -9.07
N GLU A 127 11.74 14.71 -8.91
CA GLU A 127 12.21 13.34 -9.14
C GLU A 127 11.80 12.43 -7.99
N LEU A 128 11.99 12.86 -6.74
CA LEU A 128 11.52 12.12 -5.56
C LEU A 128 10.02 11.87 -5.63
N LYS A 129 9.22 12.90 -5.95
CA LYS A 129 7.79 12.77 -6.19
C LYS A 129 7.47 11.70 -7.22
N LYS A 130 8.14 11.73 -8.38
CA LYS A 130 7.90 10.76 -9.46
C LYS A 130 8.24 9.34 -9.01
N ASN A 131 9.40 9.15 -8.39
CA ASN A 131 9.85 7.84 -7.93
C ASN A 131 8.94 7.29 -6.83
N LEU A 132 8.52 8.14 -5.90
CA LEU A 132 7.57 7.78 -4.85
C LEU A 132 6.20 7.41 -5.41
N ASP A 133 5.66 8.20 -6.35
CA ASP A 133 4.39 7.92 -7.01
C ASP A 133 4.42 6.60 -7.79
N ASP A 134 5.46 6.40 -8.59
CA ASP A 134 5.67 5.17 -9.37
C ASP A 134 5.88 3.96 -8.43
N GLY A 135 6.62 4.15 -7.34
CA GLY A 135 6.89 3.13 -6.33
C GLY A 135 5.64 2.67 -5.58
N LEU A 136 4.82 3.62 -5.11
CA LEU A 136 3.55 3.33 -4.44
C LEU A 136 2.60 2.54 -5.36
N LYS A 137 2.43 3.01 -6.62
CA LYS A 137 1.59 2.33 -7.61
C LYS A 137 2.09 0.94 -7.95
N THR A 138 3.40 0.80 -8.15
CA THR A 138 4.01 -0.49 -8.48
C THR A 138 3.83 -1.47 -7.33
N ALA A 139 4.04 -1.03 -6.08
CA ALA A 139 3.92 -1.89 -4.91
C ALA A 139 2.48 -2.39 -4.72
N VAL A 140 1.46 -1.53 -4.83
CA VAL A 140 0.05 -1.96 -4.79
C VAL A 140 -0.27 -2.95 -5.91
N ALA A 141 0.17 -2.67 -7.15
CA ALA A 141 -0.07 -3.56 -8.28
C ALA A 141 0.61 -4.93 -8.12
N GLN A 142 1.80 -4.98 -7.52
CA GLN A 142 2.45 -6.26 -7.22
C GLN A 142 1.69 -7.03 -6.13
N VAL A 143 1.15 -6.35 -5.11
CA VAL A 143 0.31 -6.99 -4.09
C VAL A 143 -0.95 -7.59 -4.71
N GLU A 144 -1.64 -6.87 -5.61
CA GLU A 144 -2.82 -7.42 -6.29
C GLU A 144 -2.50 -8.70 -7.08
N LYS A 145 -1.33 -8.74 -7.75
CA LYS A 145 -0.87 -9.95 -8.45
C LYS A 145 -0.59 -11.09 -7.47
N LEU A 146 0.05 -10.77 -6.34
CA LEU A 146 0.39 -11.73 -5.31
C LEU A 146 -0.86 -12.37 -4.71
N VAL A 147 -1.87 -11.56 -4.37
CA VAL A 147 -3.16 -12.02 -3.83
C VAL A 147 -3.89 -12.93 -4.81
N LYS A 148 -3.96 -12.56 -6.09
CA LYS A 148 -4.60 -13.38 -7.14
C LYS A 148 -3.89 -14.71 -7.38
N ALA A 149 -2.56 -14.72 -7.27
CA ALA A 149 -1.78 -15.94 -7.46
C ALA A 149 -1.97 -16.96 -6.33
N VAL A 150 -2.28 -16.51 -5.12
CA VAL A 150 -2.49 -17.40 -3.96
C VAL A 150 -3.96 -17.71 -3.67
N GLU A 151 -4.91 -17.20 -4.46
CA GLU A 151 -6.33 -17.55 -4.30
C GLU A 151 -6.65 -19.06 -4.42
N PRO A 152 -6.06 -19.83 -5.37
CA PRO A 152 -6.50 -21.21 -5.61
C PRO A 152 -5.96 -22.28 -4.63
N ASP A 153 -4.86 -22.04 -3.91
CA ASP A 153 -4.18 -23.07 -3.10
C ASP A 153 -4.35 -22.87 -1.58
N ALA A 154 -5.00 -23.81 -0.90
CA ALA A 154 -5.28 -23.73 0.54
C ALA A 154 -4.13 -24.24 1.42
N THR A 155 -2.91 -23.75 1.23
CA THR A 155 -1.72 -24.13 2.03
C THR A 155 -1.28 -23.00 2.97
N LYS A 156 -0.45 -23.31 3.97
CA LYS A 156 0.11 -22.31 4.93
C LYS A 156 0.77 -21.13 4.22
N ALA A 157 1.47 -21.40 3.11
CA ALA A 157 2.11 -20.39 2.27
C ALA A 157 1.13 -19.28 1.84
N LYS A 158 -0.14 -19.61 1.57
CA LYS A 158 -1.16 -18.61 1.23
C LYS A 158 -1.39 -17.62 2.37
N THR A 159 -1.53 -18.09 3.60
CA THR A 159 -1.77 -17.22 4.75
C THR A 159 -0.60 -16.28 4.98
N ASP A 160 0.63 -16.77 4.89
CA ASP A 160 1.83 -15.96 5.11
C ASP A 160 2.03 -14.94 3.98
N ILE A 161 1.72 -15.32 2.73
CA ILE A 161 1.73 -14.42 1.57
C ILE A 161 0.62 -13.36 1.67
N GLN A 162 -0.59 -13.74 2.10
CA GLN A 162 -1.70 -12.82 2.34
C GLN A 162 -1.37 -11.83 3.47
N ASN A 163 -0.72 -12.30 4.54
CA ASN A 163 -0.24 -11.43 5.62
C ASN A 163 0.83 -10.46 5.13
N ALA A 164 1.77 -10.92 4.29
CA ALA A 164 2.79 -10.06 3.69
C ALA A 164 2.15 -9.00 2.77
N ALA A 165 1.20 -9.38 1.93
CA ALA A 165 0.40 -8.49 1.11
C ALA A 165 -0.34 -7.43 1.95
N GLN A 166 -1.02 -7.87 3.01
CA GLN A 166 -1.75 -6.98 3.91
C GLN A 166 -0.81 -6.01 4.63
N THR A 167 0.33 -6.50 5.12
CA THR A 167 1.35 -5.68 5.78
C THR A 167 1.89 -4.62 4.82
N LEU A 168 2.21 -5.00 3.58
CA LEU A 168 2.68 -4.06 2.56
C LEU A 168 1.63 -2.99 2.26
N LEU A 169 0.37 -3.37 2.07
CA LEU A 169 -0.71 -2.41 1.81
C LEU A 169 -0.92 -1.44 2.97
N ASN A 170 -0.83 -1.91 4.22
CA ASN A 170 -0.90 -1.07 5.41
C ASN A 170 0.29 -0.10 5.48
N GLN A 171 1.51 -0.57 5.21
CA GLN A 171 2.70 0.27 5.18
C GLN A 171 2.63 1.33 4.06
N ILE A 172 2.17 0.95 2.87
CA ILE A 172 1.91 1.88 1.76
C ILE A 172 0.87 2.92 2.17
N ALA A 173 -0.22 2.48 2.83
CA ALA A 173 -1.26 3.37 3.31
C ALA A 173 -0.74 4.35 4.37
N GLU A 174 0.09 3.88 5.29
CA GLU A 174 0.72 4.71 6.31
C GLU A 174 1.65 5.77 5.69
N VAL A 175 2.57 5.36 4.81
CA VAL A 175 3.48 6.28 4.11
C VAL A 175 2.69 7.32 3.30
N SER A 176 1.66 6.87 2.60
CA SER A 176 0.81 7.76 1.79
C SER A 176 0.04 8.76 2.66
N ASN A 177 -0.54 8.33 3.78
CA ASN A 177 -1.23 9.23 4.72
C ASN A 177 -0.27 10.24 5.35
N ASN A 178 0.89 9.77 5.82
CA ASN A 178 1.91 10.63 6.41
C ASN A 178 2.38 11.67 5.41
N LEU A 179 2.71 11.25 4.19
CA LEU A 179 3.10 12.17 3.12
C LEU A 179 1.99 13.16 2.79
N GLN A 180 0.74 12.71 2.65
CA GLN A 180 -0.38 13.60 2.36
C GLN A 180 -0.52 14.68 3.44
N ASN A 181 -0.47 14.29 4.70
CA ASN A 181 -0.64 15.19 5.84
C ASN A 181 0.52 16.17 5.96
N GLN A 182 1.76 15.70 5.80
CA GLN A 182 2.95 16.54 5.85
C GLN A 182 2.97 17.56 4.71
N VAL A 183 2.67 17.13 3.48
CA VAL A 183 2.62 18.03 2.31
C VAL A 183 1.50 19.05 2.46
N LYS A 184 0.29 18.65 2.86
CA LYS A 184 -0.83 19.59 3.11
C LYS A 184 -0.47 20.61 4.19
N THR A 185 0.21 20.18 5.26
CA THR A 185 0.65 21.07 6.34
C THR A 185 1.63 22.11 5.80
N ILE A 186 2.63 21.69 5.02
CA ILE A 186 3.61 22.61 4.45
C ILE A 186 2.96 23.61 3.48
N ILE A 187 2.01 23.17 2.65
CA ILE A 187 1.25 24.06 1.75
C ILE A 187 0.46 25.09 2.57
N ALA A 188 -0.28 24.65 3.60
CA ALA A 188 -1.07 25.53 4.45
C ALA A 188 -0.21 26.53 5.25
N GLU A 189 0.99 26.14 5.67
CA GLU A 189 1.97 27.05 6.28
C GLU A 189 2.48 28.09 5.27
N HIS A 190 2.82 27.65 4.06
CA HIS A 190 3.30 28.52 2.99
C HIS A 190 2.27 29.60 2.59
N GLU A 191 0.99 29.21 2.44
CA GLU A 191 -0.10 30.16 2.16
C GLU A 191 -0.30 31.20 3.26
N LYS A 192 -0.09 30.83 4.54
CA LYS A 192 -0.19 31.78 5.67
C LYS A 192 0.94 32.79 5.66
N THR A 193 2.15 32.39 5.28
CA THR A 193 3.33 33.27 5.25
C THR A 193 3.37 34.24 4.07
N HIS A 194 2.59 34.00 3.01
CA HIS A 194 2.55 34.84 1.80
C HIS A 194 1.28 35.69 1.66
N LYS A 195 0.38 35.68 2.66
CA LYS A 195 -0.80 36.56 2.73
C LYS A 195 -0.55 37.89 3.48
N HIS A 196 0.70 38.29 3.66
CA HIS A 196 1.09 39.56 4.26
C HIS A 196 1.92 40.41 3.29
#